data_AF-A0A1B6GLX0-F1
#
_entry.id   AF-A0A1B6GLX0-F1
#
_cell.length_a   1.000
_cell.length_b   1.000
_cell.length_c   1.000
_cell.angle_alpha   90.00
_cell.angle_beta   90.00
_cell.angle_gamma   90.00
#
_symmetry.space_group_name_H-M   'P 1'
#
loop_
_entity.id
_entity.type
_entity.pdbx_description
1 polymer ?
#
loop_
_entity_poly.entity_id
_entity_poly.type
_entity_poly.pdbx_seq_one_letter_code
_entity_poly.pdbx_strand_id
1 'polypeptide(L)'
;MTFSPDQAAFQVQERLKSLHNNLFDIEEERTRSDHTLNNITKTHDKITMEGKLTPYYQNKLKGLYTTAVSDAKQEETLIRQALASINEIRNICNDQRIQARSAGNKETFGRGDMMNMLITSALTLPLWVSQVGQKAPPLCGAVPADSSYIAKTGDMVAALVKAEEENWILAEVVSFNTITNKYEVDDIDEEQKDRHTLSRRSVVPLPLMRANPETDPGALFPKGSVVMALFPQTTCFYKAIVNQLPQTHVDDYELLFEDSTYPDGYAPPLNVPQRYVIDIKDKSQAP
;
A
#
# COMPACT_ATOMS: atom_id res chain seq x y z
N MET A 1 -1.27 21.78 -3.09
CA MET A 1 -2.13 22.98 -2.97
C MET A 1 -3.35 22.57 -2.19
N THR A 2 -3.64 23.22 -1.08
CA THR A 2 -4.82 22.93 -0.26
C THR A 2 -6.05 23.55 -0.92
N PHE A 3 -6.99 22.71 -1.36
CA PHE A 3 -8.26 23.15 -1.93
C PHE A 3 -9.20 23.65 -0.83
N SER A 4 -10.02 24.67 -1.13
CA SER A 4 -11.22 24.93 -0.32
C SER A 4 -12.18 23.74 -0.40
N PRO A 5 -13.15 23.60 0.53
CA PRO A 5 -14.12 22.49 0.49
C PRO A 5 -14.86 22.38 -0.85
N ASP A 6 -15.31 23.50 -1.41
CA ASP A 6 -16.00 23.52 -2.71
C ASP A 6 -15.08 23.13 -3.87
N GLN A 7 -13.82 23.61 -3.85
CA GLN A 7 -12.83 23.23 -4.85
C GLN A 7 -12.47 21.75 -4.75
N ALA A 8 -12.35 21.21 -3.53
CA ALA A 8 -12.06 19.81 -3.30
C ALA A 8 -13.21 18.92 -3.82
N ALA A 9 -14.46 19.28 -3.51
CA ALA A 9 -15.64 18.59 -4.03
C ALA A 9 -15.68 18.59 -5.57
N PHE A 10 -15.38 19.73 -6.19
CA PHE A 10 -15.26 19.85 -7.65
C PHE A 10 -14.14 18.95 -8.21
N GLN A 11 -12.95 18.96 -7.62
CA GLN A 11 -11.84 18.12 -8.08
C GLN A 11 -12.15 16.63 -7.95
N VAL A 12 -12.77 16.21 -6.84
CA VAL A 12 -13.25 14.83 -6.64
C VAL A 12 -14.26 14.47 -7.73
N GLN A 13 -15.23 15.35 -8.02
CA GLN A 13 -16.23 15.10 -9.06
C GLN A 13 -15.59 14.94 -10.44
N GLU A 14 -14.61 15.76 -10.80
CA GLU A 14 -13.91 15.65 -12.08
C GLU A 14 -13.12 14.34 -12.18
N ARG A 15 -12.46 13.89 -11.09
CA ARG A 15 -11.78 12.59 -11.09
C ARG A 15 -12.73 11.41 -11.10
N LEU A 16 -13.91 11.53 -10.48
CA LEU A 16 -14.95 10.51 -10.59
C LEU A 16 -15.48 10.40 -12.03
N LYS A 17 -15.66 11.51 -12.75
CA LYS A 17 -16.01 11.48 -14.17
C LYS A 17 -14.91 10.85 -15.02
N SER A 18 -13.65 11.20 -14.79
CA SER A 18 -12.52 10.57 -15.47
C SER A 18 -12.46 9.07 -15.20
N LEU A 19 -12.62 8.66 -13.93
CA LEU A 19 -12.68 7.25 -13.55
C LEU A 19 -13.82 6.52 -14.25
N HIS A 20 -15.01 7.12 -14.30
CA HIS A 20 -16.16 6.57 -14.99
C HIS A 20 -15.88 6.34 -16.48
N ASN A 21 -15.31 7.34 -17.18
CA ASN A 21 -14.94 7.20 -18.59
C ASN A 21 -13.88 6.12 -18.79
N ASN A 22 -12.82 6.11 -17.96
CA ASN A 22 -11.77 5.10 -18.04
C ASN A 22 -12.33 3.68 -17.90
N LEU A 23 -13.38 3.45 -17.10
CA LEU A 23 -14.00 2.13 -16.99
C LEU A 23 -14.62 1.65 -18.31
N PHE A 24 -15.24 2.55 -19.07
CA PHE A 24 -15.74 2.21 -20.41
C PHE A 24 -14.60 1.97 -21.39
N ASP A 25 -13.56 2.80 -21.36
CA ASP A 25 -12.41 2.65 -22.24
C ASP A 25 -11.67 1.33 -21.97
N ILE A 26 -11.56 0.91 -20.70
CA ILE A 26 -11.01 -0.39 -20.31
C ILE A 26 -11.86 -1.53 -20.90
N GLU A 27 -13.18 -1.46 -20.79
CA GLU A 27 -14.07 -2.51 -21.31
C GLU A 27 -14.05 -2.57 -22.85
N GLU A 28 -13.95 -1.42 -23.53
CA GLU A 28 -13.77 -1.38 -24.98
C GLU A 28 -12.44 -2.04 -25.39
N GLU A 29 -11.34 -1.73 -24.70
CA GLU A 29 -10.04 -2.32 -24.99
C GLU A 29 -10.02 -3.82 -24.69
N ARG A 30 -10.69 -4.28 -23.63
CA ARG A 30 -10.88 -5.71 -23.34
C ARG A 30 -11.61 -6.42 -24.46
N THR A 31 -12.71 -5.84 -24.94
CA THR A 31 -13.47 -6.40 -26.08
C THR A 31 -12.61 -6.49 -27.34
N ARG A 32 -11.76 -5.49 -27.58
CA ARG A 32 -10.81 -5.48 -28.70
C ARG A 32 -9.75 -6.58 -28.55
N SER A 33 -9.14 -6.68 -27.37
CA SER A 33 -8.16 -7.71 -27.01
C SER A 33 -8.73 -9.12 -27.21
N ASP A 34 -9.97 -9.36 -26.76
CA ASP A 34 -10.69 -10.62 -26.98
C ASP A 34 -10.86 -10.95 -28.46
N HIS A 35 -11.15 -9.95 -29.30
CA HIS A 35 -11.21 -10.16 -30.75
C HIS A 35 -9.85 -10.59 -31.33
N THR A 36 -8.77 -9.94 -30.89
CA THR A 36 -7.41 -10.29 -31.28
C THR A 36 -7.03 -11.71 -30.85
N LEU A 37 -7.31 -12.09 -29.60
CA LEU A 37 -7.07 -13.43 -29.06
C LEU A 37 -7.89 -14.50 -29.80
N ASN A 38 -9.16 -14.23 -30.09
CA ASN A 38 -10.00 -15.12 -30.88
C ASN A 38 -9.44 -15.34 -32.30
N ASN A 39 -8.89 -14.30 -32.92
CA ASN A 39 -8.25 -14.42 -34.24
C ASN A 39 -6.95 -15.22 -34.20
N ILE A 40 -6.20 -15.14 -33.10
CA ILE A 40 -5.03 -16.00 -32.84
C ILE A 40 -5.46 -17.46 -32.77
N THR A 41 -6.45 -17.78 -31.91
CA THR A 41 -6.97 -19.15 -31.74
C THR A 41 -7.46 -19.72 -33.07
N LYS A 42 -8.31 -18.99 -33.79
CA LYS A 42 -8.81 -19.41 -35.12
C LYS A 42 -7.69 -19.63 -36.14
N THR A 43 -6.58 -18.90 -36.03
CA THR A 43 -5.44 -19.07 -36.93
C THR A 43 -4.67 -20.34 -36.57
N HIS A 44 -4.49 -20.65 -35.28
CA HIS A 44 -3.93 -21.93 -34.83
C HIS A 44 -4.78 -23.13 -35.22
N ASP A 45 -6.10 -23.04 -35.10
CA ASP A 45 -7.01 -24.12 -35.51
C ASP A 45 -6.85 -24.46 -36.99
N LYS A 46 -6.69 -23.44 -37.85
CA LYS A 46 -6.45 -23.64 -39.29
C LYS A 46 -5.10 -24.30 -39.58
N ILE A 47 -4.04 -23.88 -38.87
CA ILE A 47 -2.71 -24.50 -38.99
C ILE A 47 -2.78 -25.97 -38.60
N THR A 48 -3.51 -26.27 -37.51
CA THR A 48 -3.72 -27.63 -37.01
C THR A 48 -4.49 -28.48 -38.02
N MET A 49 -5.57 -27.94 -38.58
CA MET A 49 -6.38 -28.64 -39.58
C MET A 49 -5.62 -28.91 -40.89
N GLU A 50 -4.78 -27.97 -41.33
CA GLU A 50 -3.97 -28.13 -42.54
C GLU A 50 -2.68 -28.95 -42.30
N GLY A 51 -2.31 -29.18 -41.04
CA GLY A 51 -1.12 -29.95 -40.64
C GLY A 51 0.22 -29.31 -41.05
N LYS A 52 0.22 -28.05 -41.48
CA LYS A 52 1.44 -27.36 -41.96
C LYS A 52 1.49 -25.89 -41.55
N LEU A 53 2.63 -25.47 -41.03
CA LEU A 53 2.92 -24.06 -40.78
C LEU A 53 3.50 -23.41 -42.04
N THR A 54 2.68 -22.66 -42.76
CA THR A 54 3.12 -21.93 -43.96
C THR A 54 3.73 -20.57 -43.61
N PRO A 55 4.59 -19.98 -44.48
CA PRO A 55 5.11 -18.62 -44.28
C PRO A 55 4.01 -17.57 -44.12
N TYR A 56 2.87 -17.77 -44.79
CA TYR A 56 1.68 -16.93 -44.62
C TYR A 56 1.16 -16.95 -43.18
N TYR A 57 0.93 -18.15 -42.63
CA TYR A 57 0.45 -18.31 -41.26
C TYR A 57 1.44 -17.79 -40.23
N GLN A 58 2.74 -17.99 -40.47
CA GLN A 58 3.80 -17.45 -39.61
C GLN A 58 3.77 -15.92 -39.56
N ASN A 59 3.69 -15.24 -40.71
CA ASN A 59 3.63 -13.78 -40.75
C ASN A 59 2.33 -13.24 -40.15
N LYS A 60 1.20 -13.92 -40.40
CA LYS A 60 -0.09 -13.56 -39.81
C LYS A 60 -0.07 -13.65 -38.28
N LEU A 61 0.43 -14.76 -37.73
CA LEU A 61 0.53 -14.94 -36.27
C LEU A 61 1.48 -13.92 -35.64
N LYS A 62 2.64 -13.62 -36.26
CA LYS A 62 3.53 -12.55 -35.79
C LYS A 62 2.83 -11.20 -35.68
N GLY A 63 2.03 -10.84 -36.69
CA GLY A 63 1.22 -9.63 -36.66
C GLY A 63 0.21 -9.65 -35.52
N LEU A 64 -0.55 -10.74 -35.40
CA LEU A 64 -1.57 -10.88 -34.34
C LEU A 64 -0.97 -10.85 -32.92
N TYR A 65 0.19 -11.49 -32.70
CA TYR A 65 0.88 -11.42 -31.41
C TYR A 65 1.38 -10.00 -31.10
N THR A 66 1.86 -9.27 -32.11
CA THR A 66 2.27 -7.88 -31.95
C THR A 66 1.07 -7.01 -31.54
N THR A 67 -0.09 -7.21 -32.18
CA THR A 67 -1.34 -6.55 -31.81
C THR A 67 -1.77 -6.94 -30.39
N ALA A 68 -1.79 -8.24 -30.04
CA ALA A 68 -2.21 -8.68 -28.71
C ALA A 68 -1.35 -8.09 -27.58
N VAL A 69 -0.03 -7.96 -27.80
CA VAL A 69 0.87 -7.28 -26.86
C VAL A 69 0.56 -5.79 -26.77
N SER A 70 0.19 -5.15 -27.88
CA SER A 70 -0.22 -3.74 -27.90
C SER A 70 -1.53 -3.52 -27.15
N ASP A 71 -2.54 -4.36 -27.40
CA ASP A 71 -3.85 -4.32 -26.75
C ASP A 71 -3.68 -4.46 -25.23
N ALA A 72 -2.90 -5.45 -24.77
CA ALA A 72 -2.62 -5.66 -23.35
C ALA A 72 -1.90 -4.47 -22.68
N LYS A 73 -0.95 -3.82 -23.37
CA LYS A 73 -0.27 -2.63 -22.87
C LYS A 73 -1.20 -1.42 -22.77
N GLN A 74 -2.12 -1.29 -23.71
CA GLN A 74 -3.11 -0.22 -23.70
C GLN A 74 -4.11 -0.41 -22.56
N GLU A 75 -4.61 -1.63 -22.36
CA GLU A 75 -5.46 -1.99 -21.23
C GLU A 75 -4.76 -1.72 -19.89
N GLU A 76 -3.50 -2.16 -19.73
CA GLU A 76 -2.69 -1.87 -18.54
C GLU A 76 -2.58 -0.36 -18.27
N THR A 77 -2.36 0.44 -19.32
CA THR A 77 -2.23 1.90 -19.21
C THR A 77 -3.52 2.52 -18.70
N LEU A 78 -4.68 2.12 -19.22
CA LEU A 78 -5.98 2.62 -18.78
C LEU A 78 -6.29 2.22 -17.33
N ILE A 79 -5.98 0.98 -16.94
CA ILE A 79 -6.13 0.52 -15.54
C ILE A 79 -5.26 1.36 -14.61
N ARG A 80 -4.01 1.65 -14.98
CA ARG A 80 -3.11 2.50 -14.17
C ARG A 80 -3.64 3.93 -14.04
N GLN A 81 -4.23 4.49 -15.10
CA GLN A 81 -4.87 5.81 -15.04
C GLN A 81 -6.09 5.79 -14.10
N ALA A 82 -6.93 4.76 -14.15
CA ALA A 82 -8.05 4.60 -13.22
C ALA A 82 -7.59 4.51 -11.76
N LEU A 83 -6.55 3.72 -11.47
CA LEU A 83 -5.94 3.62 -10.14
C LEU A 83 -5.34 4.95 -9.67
N ALA A 84 -4.71 5.71 -10.57
CA ALA A 84 -4.21 7.05 -10.26
C ALA A 84 -5.35 8.00 -9.85
N SER A 85 -6.46 8.02 -10.58
CA SER A 85 -7.65 8.81 -10.22
C SER A 85 -8.20 8.43 -8.84
N ILE A 86 -8.26 7.14 -8.50
CA ILE A 86 -8.68 6.69 -7.17
C ILE A 86 -7.74 7.22 -6.07
N ASN A 87 -6.43 7.14 -6.29
CA ASN A 87 -5.44 7.64 -5.34
C ASN A 87 -5.51 9.17 -5.18
N GLU A 88 -5.73 9.91 -6.27
CA GLU A 88 -5.93 11.36 -6.21
C GLU A 88 -7.17 11.74 -5.40
N ILE A 89 -8.30 11.05 -5.62
CA ILE A 89 -9.52 11.26 -4.82
C ILE A 89 -9.25 11.03 -3.34
N ARG A 90 -8.59 9.91 -3.00
CA ARG A 90 -8.24 9.58 -1.60
C ARG A 90 -7.35 10.64 -0.97
N ASN A 91 -6.35 11.13 -1.72
CA ASN A 91 -5.46 12.19 -1.25
C ASN A 91 -6.24 13.50 -0.98
N ILE A 92 -7.13 13.90 -1.89
CA ILE A 92 -7.98 15.09 -1.70
C ILE A 92 -8.86 14.93 -0.46
N CYS A 93 -9.50 13.77 -0.27
CA CYS A 93 -10.32 13.50 0.91
C CYS A 93 -9.49 13.53 2.20
N ASN A 94 -8.29 12.95 2.19
CA ASN A 94 -7.39 12.99 3.34
C ASN A 94 -6.95 14.41 3.67
N ASP A 95 -6.60 15.23 2.67
CA ASP A 95 -6.24 16.63 2.84
C ASP A 95 -7.40 17.45 3.45
N GLN A 96 -8.64 17.18 3.04
CA GLN A 96 -9.83 17.81 3.64
C GLN A 96 -10.02 17.39 5.10
N ARG A 97 -9.84 16.11 5.43
CA ARG A 97 -9.89 15.60 6.81
C ARG A 97 -8.86 16.32 7.69
N ILE A 98 -7.62 16.44 7.22
CA ILE A 98 -6.52 17.10 7.95
C ILE A 98 -6.85 18.59 8.17
N GLN A 99 -7.36 19.27 7.16
CA GLN A 99 -7.77 20.68 7.27
C GLN A 99 -8.90 20.87 8.27
N ALA A 100 -9.93 20.01 8.23
CA ALA A 100 -11.04 20.04 9.18
C ALA A 100 -10.56 19.85 10.62
N ARG A 101 -9.69 18.86 10.86
CA ARG A 101 -9.06 18.65 12.18
C ARG A 101 -8.26 19.85 12.65
N SER A 102 -7.46 20.45 11.76
CA SER A 102 -6.67 21.64 12.06
C SER A 102 -7.52 22.87 12.38
N ALA A 103 -8.73 22.95 11.82
CA ALA A 103 -9.72 23.99 12.12
C ALA A 103 -10.50 23.75 13.44
N GLY A 104 -10.15 22.72 14.21
CA GLY A 104 -10.76 22.40 15.50
C GLY A 104 -11.90 21.38 15.43
N ASN A 105 -12.19 20.82 14.24
CA ASN A 105 -13.16 19.74 14.12
C ASN A 105 -12.54 18.42 14.57
N LYS A 106 -12.61 18.16 15.88
CA LYS A 106 -12.14 16.90 16.48
C LYS A 106 -13.26 15.87 16.39
N GLU A 107 -13.28 15.09 15.32
CA GLU A 107 -14.12 13.88 15.26
C GLU A 107 -13.72 12.96 16.42
N THR A 108 -14.71 12.52 17.19
CA THR A 108 -14.57 11.47 18.21
C THR A 108 -14.99 10.16 17.60
N PHE A 109 -14.06 9.21 17.47
CA PHE A 109 -14.30 7.87 16.99
C PHE A 109 -14.46 6.93 18.18
N GLY A 110 -15.57 6.19 18.23
CA GLY A 110 -15.64 5.06 19.16
C GLY A 110 -14.53 4.05 18.84
N ARG A 111 -14.11 3.24 19.83
CA ARG A 111 -13.12 2.17 19.63
C ARG A 111 -13.42 1.28 18.40
N GLY A 112 -14.70 0.97 18.17
CA GLY A 112 -15.15 0.21 17.00
C GLY A 112 -14.90 0.95 15.67
N ASP A 113 -15.16 2.25 15.62
CA ASP A 113 -14.94 3.08 14.42
C ASP A 113 -13.46 3.24 14.13
N MET A 114 -12.65 3.41 15.17
CA MET A 114 -11.19 3.43 15.05
C MET A 114 -10.67 2.12 14.48
N MET A 115 -11.11 0.97 15.00
CA MET A 115 -10.67 -0.32 14.49
C MET A 115 -11.11 -0.53 13.03
N ASN A 116 -12.34 -0.11 12.67
CA ASN A 116 -12.81 -0.12 11.29
C ASN A 116 -11.97 0.79 10.38
N MET A 117 -11.52 1.95 10.89
CA MET A 117 -10.60 2.84 10.18
C MET A 117 -9.28 2.13 9.90
N LEU A 118 -8.71 1.42 10.89
CA LEU A 118 -7.47 0.67 10.72
C LEU A 118 -7.59 -0.45 9.68
N ILE A 119 -8.67 -1.23 9.74
CA ILE A 119 -8.95 -2.28 8.76
C ILE A 119 -9.09 -1.67 7.36
N THR A 120 -9.89 -0.62 7.23
CA THR A 120 -10.11 0.08 5.94
C THR A 120 -8.82 0.67 5.40
N SER A 121 -7.98 1.25 6.26
CA SER A 121 -6.70 1.85 5.88
C SER A 121 -5.72 0.80 5.34
N ALA A 122 -5.71 -0.41 5.92
CA ALA A 122 -4.91 -1.52 5.40
C ALA A 122 -5.45 -2.07 4.07
N LEU A 123 -6.77 -2.30 3.97
CA LEU A 123 -7.40 -2.85 2.76
C LEU A 123 -7.29 -1.90 1.56
N THR A 124 -7.38 -0.59 1.81
CA THR A 124 -7.31 0.42 0.76
C THR A 124 -5.88 0.82 0.40
N LEU A 125 -4.87 0.30 1.09
CA LEU A 125 -3.47 0.56 0.78
C LEU A 125 -3.16 0.12 -0.66
N PRO A 126 -2.67 1.01 -1.53
CA PRO A 126 -2.42 0.68 -2.93
C PRO A 126 -1.49 -0.51 -3.08
N LEU A 127 -1.82 -1.42 -3.99
CA LEU A 127 -0.93 -2.51 -4.38
C LEU A 127 0.09 -1.97 -5.38
N TRP A 128 1.37 -2.20 -5.11
CA TRP A 128 2.42 -1.99 -6.09
C TRP A 128 2.46 -3.17 -7.06
N VAL A 129 2.39 -2.85 -8.36
CA VAL A 129 2.52 -3.83 -9.45
C VAL A 129 3.61 -3.33 -10.39
N SER A 130 4.80 -3.90 -10.25
CA SER A 130 5.98 -3.52 -11.03
C SER A 130 5.77 -3.71 -12.54
N GLN A 131 6.37 -2.83 -13.33
CA GLN A 131 6.64 -3.13 -14.74
C GLN A 131 7.88 -4.02 -14.86
N VAL A 132 8.05 -4.69 -16.00
CA VAL A 132 9.19 -5.59 -16.25
C VAL A 132 10.52 -4.87 -16.03
N GLY A 133 11.32 -5.36 -15.10
CA GLY A 133 12.64 -4.81 -14.74
C GLY A 133 12.61 -3.63 -13.76
N GLN A 134 11.43 -3.19 -13.32
CA GLN A 134 11.28 -2.17 -12.30
C GLN A 134 11.40 -2.79 -10.90
N LYS A 135 12.06 -2.09 -9.97
CA LYS A 135 12.10 -2.46 -8.57
C LYS A 135 10.99 -1.77 -7.79
N ALA A 136 10.52 -2.40 -6.74
CA ALA A 136 9.62 -1.78 -5.77
C ALA A 136 10.22 -0.47 -5.21
N PRO A 137 9.43 0.62 -5.13
CA PRO A 137 9.90 1.90 -4.63
C PRO A 137 10.05 1.90 -3.10
N PRO A 138 10.73 2.90 -2.51
CA PRO A 138 10.72 3.13 -1.07
C PRO A 138 9.30 3.14 -0.49
N LEU A 139 9.13 2.55 0.70
CA LEU A 139 7.83 2.42 1.40
C LEU A 139 6.82 1.50 0.69
N CYS A 140 7.27 0.66 -0.24
CA CYS A 140 6.50 -0.48 -0.74
C CYS A 140 6.82 -1.73 0.10
N GLY A 141 5.85 -2.24 0.85
CA GLY A 141 6.05 -3.37 1.75
C GLY A 141 7.24 -3.14 2.69
N ALA A 142 8.23 -4.04 2.63
CA ALA A 142 9.45 -4.02 3.42
C ALA A 142 10.56 -3.10 2.88
N VAL A 143 10.37 -2.45 1.73
CA VAL A 143 11.39 -1.55 1.17
C VAL A 143 11.51 -0.31 2.05
N PRO A 144 12.70 -0.03 2.62
CA PRO A 144 12.87 1.07 3.58
C PRO A 144 12.67 2.43 2.92
N ALA A 145 12.29 3.41 3.75
CA ALA A 145 12.29 4.82 3.33
C ALA A 145 13.72 5.29 3.01
N ASP A 146 13.83 6.25 2.08
CA ASP A 146 15.10 6.94 1.83
C ASP A 146 15.61 7.65 3.10
N SER A 147 16.92 7.75 3.26
CA SER A 147 17.54 8.40 4.44
C SER A 147 17.23 9.89 4.57
N SER A 148 16.72 10.52 3.51
CA SER A 148 16.25 11.91 3.48
C SER A 148 14.73 12.03 3.54
N TYR A 149 14.00 10.92 3.57
CA TYR A 149 12.54 10.93 3.59
C TYR A 149 12.02 11.60 4.87
N ILE A 150 11.03 12.46 4.66
CA ILE A 150 10.28 13.15 5.71
C ILE A 150 8.80 12.82 5.46
N ALA A 151 8.19 12.09 6.41
CA ALA A 151 6.76 11.82 6.41
C ALA A 151 5.95 13.14 6.39
N LYS A 152 4.88 13.17 5.61
CA LYS A 152 4.01 14.33 5.42
C LYS A 152 2.98 14.41 6.53
N THR A 153 2.40 15.59 6.72
CA THR A 153 1.22 15.74 7.58
C THR A 153 0.11 14.78 7.13
N GLY A 154 -0.46 14.05 8.08
CA GLY A 154 -1.47 13.03 7.87
C GLY A 154 -0.94 11.63 7.56
N ASP A 155 0.37 11.47 7.36
CA ASP A 155 0.96 10.14 7.20
C ASP A 155 0.90 9.38 8.53
N MET A 156 0.55 8.09 8.45
CA MET A 156 0.59 7.19 9.61
C MET A 156 2.03 6.71 9.84
N VAL A 157 2.46 6.74 11.10
CA VAL A 157 3.81 6.38 11.52
C VAL A 157 3.74 5.48 12.76
N ALA A 158 4.75 4.65 12.95
CA ALA A 158 5.05 4.07 14.26
C ALA A 158 5.93 5.07 15.01
N ALA A 159 5.54 5.42 16.22
CA ALA A 159 6.18 6.43 17.04
C ALA A 159 6.65 5.84 18.37
N LEU A 160 7.93 5.97 18.68
CA LEU A 160 8.51 5.58 19.96
C LEU A 160 8.30 6.69 20.98
N VAL A 161 7.32 6.53 21.85
CA VAL A 161 6.98 7.45 22.93
C VAL A 161 7.63 7.01 24.23
N LYS A 162 8.13 7.97 25.00
CA LYS A 162 8.72 7.76 26.32
C LYS A 162 7.75 8.27 27.37
N ALA A 163 6.92 7.38 27.90
CA ALA A 163 6.11 7.63 29.08
C ALA A 163 6.77 6.91 30.28
N GLU A 164 6.07 6.00 30.94
CA GLU A 164 6.62 5.15 32.01
C GLU A 164 7.47 4.00 31.44
N GLU A 165 7.07 3.47 30.29
CA GLU A 165 7.81 2.48 29.49
C GLU A 165 7.97 2.98 28.04
N GLU A 166 9.03 2.53 27.35
CA GLU A 166 9.25 2.87 25.94
C GLU A 166 8.29 2.07 25.05
N ASN A 167 7.26 2.74 24.54
CA ASN A 167 6.19 2.10 23.75
C ASN A 167 6.19 2.61 22.32
N TRP A 168 6.09 1.69 21.36
CA TRP A 168 5.84 2.02 19.97
C TRP A 168 4.33 2.08 19.75
N ILE A 169 3.82 3.25 19.40
CA ILE A 169 2.41 3.49 19.13
C ILE A 169 2.18 3.81 17.67
N LEU A 170 0.96 3.60 17.19
CA LEU A 170 0.50 4.12 15.92
C LEU A 170 0.11 5.59 16.09
N ALA A 171 0.67 6.45 15.25
CA ALA A 171 0.42 7.88 15.34
C ALA A 171 0.24 8.51 13.95
N GLU A 172 -0.40 9.66 13.91
CA GLU A 172 -0.56 10.49 12.71
C GLU A 172 0.42 11.67 12.77
N VAL A 173 1.18 11.90 11.70
CA VAL A 173 2.10 13.04 11.62
C VAL A 173 1.32 14.33 11.50
N VAL A 174 1.70 15.33 12.30
CA VAL A 174 1.07 16.65 12.25
C VAL A 174 2.01 17.67 11.62
N SER A 175 3.26 17.69 12.06
CA SER A 175 4.26 18.58 11.48
C SER A 175 5.67 18.01 11.62
N PHE A 176 6.58 18.53 10.81
CA PHE A 176 8.01 18.27 10.94
C PHE A 176 8.77 19.60 10.95
N ASN A 177 9.51 19.83 12.03
CA ASN A 177 10.36 21.01 12.16
C ASN A 177 11.76 20.68 11.64
N THR A 178 12.12 21.27 10.50
CA THR A 178 13.41 21.06 9.83
C THR A 178 14.60 21.64 10.60
N ILE A 179 14.38 22.63 11.46
CA ILE A 179 15.43 23.27 12.27
C ILE A 179 15.80 22.37 13.46
N THR A 180 14.80 21.84 14.15
CA THR A 180 15.02 20.98 15.33
C THR A 180 15.12 19.49 14.99
N ASN A 181 14.81 19.11 13.74
CA ASN A 181 14.75 17.73 13.26
C ASN A 181 13.81 16.85 14.11
N LYS A 182 12.66 17.41 14.46
CA LYS A 182 11.63 16.77 15.28
C LYS A 182 10.28 16.73 14.57
N TYR A 183 9.57 15.64 14.79
CA TYR A 183 8.17 15.49 14.43
C TYR A 183 7.26 15.93 15.58
N GLU A 184 6.11 16.44 15.22
CA GLU A 184 4.92 16.42 16.05
C GLU A 184 3.97 15.36 15.51
N VAL A 185 3.52 14.46 16.38
CA VAL A 185 2.59 13.38 16.04
C VAL A 185 1.45 13.34 17.06
N ASP A 186 0.26 12.98 16.60
CA ASP A 186 -0.89 12.70 17.46
C ASP A 186 -1.05 11.18 17.59
N ASP A 187 -1.18 10.67 18.80
CA ASP A 187 -1.62 9.29 19.03
C ASP A 187 -3.01 9.07 18.39
N ILE A 188 -3.19 7.93 17.72
CA ILE A 188 -4.50 7.52 17.21
C ILE A 188 -5.45 7.06 18.32
N ASP A 189 -4.93 6.61 19.47
CA ASP A 189 -5.77 6.23 20.60
C ASP A 189 -6.52 7.46 21.17
N GLU A 190 -7.85 7.33 21.18
CA GLU A 190 -8.77 8.40 21.54
C GLU A 190 -8.75 8.75 23.02
N GLU A 191 -8.39 7.79 23.88
CA GLU A 191 -8.44 7.94 25.33
C GLU A 191 -7.26 8.76 25.86
N GLN A 192 -6.15 8.76 25.13
CA GLN A 192 -4.93 9.48 25.50
C GLN A 192 -4.75 10.78 24.70
N LYS A 193 -5.07 10.80 23.38
CA LYS A 193 -4.95 11.95 22.44
C LYS A 193 -3.78 12.89 22.75
N ASP A 194 -2.63 12.32 23.06
CA ASP A 194 -1.44 13.08 23.40
C ASP A 194 -0.70 13.50 22.14
N ARG A 195 -0.41 14.80 22.06
CA ARG A 195 0.52 15.36 21.07
C ARG A 195 1.93 15.10 21.56
N HIS A 196 2.71 14.34 20.80
CA HIS A 196 4.10 14.06 21.12
C HIS A 196 5.06 14.82 20.20
N THR A 197 6.11 15.41 20.77
CA THR A 197 7.24 15.97 20.02
C THR A 197 8.42 15.01 20.06
N LEU A 198 8.67 14.31 18.95
CA LEU A 198 9.61 13.19 18.88
C LEU A 198 10.78 13.50 17.93
N SER A 199 11.94 12.91 18.22
CA SER A 199 13.08 12.99 17.29
C SER A 199 12.80 12.18 16.03
N ARG A 200 13.39 12.57 14.89
CA ARG A 200 13.26 11.83 13.62
C ARG A 200 13.54 10.32 13.71
N ARG A 201 14.47 9.90 14.57
CA ARG A 201 14.81 8.49 14.80
C ARG A 201 13.78 7.70 15.61
N SER A 202 12.86 8.40 16.27
CA SER A 202 11.76 7.83 17.06
C SER A 202 10.48 7.70 16.23
N VAL A 203 10.54 7.95 14.92
CA VAL A 203 9.39 7.91 14.02
C VAL A 203 9.77 7.06 12.81
N VAL A 204 9.00 6.00 12.58
CA VAL A 204 9.16 5.11 11.42
C VAL A 204 7.91 5.25 10.54
N PRO A 205 8.04 5.69 9.28
CA PRO A 205 6.91 5.73 8.37
C PRO A 205 6.37 4.34 8.06
N LEU A 206 5.05 4.20 8.06
CA LEU A 206 4.40 2.97 7.59
C LEU A 206 4.52 2.87 6.05
N PRO A 207 4.40 1.65 5.49
CA PRO A 207 4.34 1.46 4.06
C PRO A 207 3.20 2.26 3.42
N LEU A 208 3.51 2.90 2.29
CA LEU A 208 2.56 3.63 1.45
C LEU A 208 1.94 2.73 0.38
N MET A 209 2.54 1.56 0.14
CA MET A 209 2.06 0.57 -0.81
C MET A 209 2.27 -0.84 -0.25
N ARG A 210 1.41 -1.77 -0.65
CA ARG A 210 1.60 -3.21 -0.43
C ARG A 210 2.47 -3.76 -1.55
N ALA A 211 3.39 -4.64 -1.23
CA ALA A 211 4.12 -5.43 -2.21
C ALA A 211 3.22 -6.59 -2.67
N ASN A 212 3.13 -6.80 -3.99
CA ASN A 212 2.46 -7.97 -4.55
C ASN A 212 3.39 -9.19 -4.46
N PRO A 213 3.02 -10.28 -3.75
CA PRO A 213 3.88 -11.46 -3.64
C PRO A 213 4.24 -12.10 -4.98
N GLU A 214 3.37 -11.97 -5.98
CA GLU A 214 3.57 -12.60 -7.29
C GLU A 214 4.61 -11.86 -8.16
N THR A 215 4.70 -10.54 -8.04
CA THR A 215 5.57 -9.71 -8.88
C THR A 215 6.77 -9.14 -8.14
N ASP A 216 6.62 -8.87 -6.85
CA ASP A 216 7.59 -8.15 -6.02
C ASP A 216 7.89 -8.87 -4.68
N PRO A 217 8.19 -10.19 -4.67
CA PRO A 217 8.42 -10.92 -3.41
C PRO A 217 9.64 -10.40 -2.63
N GLY A 218 10.60 -9.77 -3.32
CA GLY A 218 11.76 -9.13 -2.68
C GLY A 218 11.43 -7.87 -1.87
N ALA A 219 10.20 -7.36 -1.96
CA ALA A 219 9.68 -6.25 -1.17
C ALA A 219 8.83 -6.74 0.03
N LEU A 220 8.92 -8.02 0.40
CA LEU A 220 8.31 -8.57 1.60
C LEU A 220 9.39 -8.93 2.63
N PHE A 221 9.05 -8.89 3.91
CA PHE A 221 9.94 -9.38 4.98
C PHE A 221 10.05 -10.91 4.88
N PRO A 222 11.25 -11.49 4.78
CA PRO A 222 11.40 -12.93 4.67
C PRO A 222 11.05 -13.66 5.98
N LYS A 223 10.69 -14.94 5.87
CA LYS A 223 10.39 -15.79 7.03
C LYS A 223 11.56 -15.80 8.00
N GLY A 224 11.25 -15.71 9.30
CA GLY A 224 12.25 -15.61 10.37
C GLY A 224 12.76 -14.19 10.62
N SER A 225 12.37 -13.19 9.82
CA SER A 225 12.73 -11.80 10.09
C SER A 225 12.08 -11.30 11.36
N VAL A 226 12.84 -10.53 12.12
CA VAL A 226 12.39 -9.82 13.31
C VAL A 226 11.84 -8.46 12.87
N VAL A 227 10.57 -8.19 13.17
CA VAL A 227 9.82 -6.98 12.75
C VAL A 227 9.10 -6.35 13.93
N MET A 228 8.75 -5.07 13.84
CA MET A 228 7.69 -4.50 14.69
C MET A 228 6.37 -4.62 13.94
N ALA A 229 5.33 -5.06 14.64
CA ALA A 229 4.00 -5.17 14.06
C ALA A 229 2.93 -4.66 15.03
N LEU A 230 1.88 -4.07 14.48
CA LEU A 230 0.73 -3.65 15.27
C LEU A 230 0.04 -4.89 15.84
N PHE A 231 -0.10 -4.97 17.17
CA PHE A 231 -0.78 -6.12 17.77
C PHE A 231 -2.29 -6.02 17.50
N PRO A 232 -2.95 -7.12 17.12
CA PRO A 232 -4.37 -7.10 16.74
C PRO A 232 -5.25 -6.44 17.80
N GLN A 233 -6.20 -5.61 17.35
CA GLN A 233 -7.15 -4.88 18.22
C GLN A 233 -6.48 -3.86 19.18
N THR A 234 -5.28 -3.39 18.86
CA THR A 234 -4.56 -2.35 19.61
C THR A 234 -4.03 -1.26 18.68
N THR A 235 -3.51 -0.19 19.27
CA THR A 235 -2.78 0.89 18.62
C THR A 235 -1.27 0.82 18.88
N CYS A 236 -0.77 -0.31 19.38
CA CYS A 236 0.63 -0.48 19.78
C CYS A 236 1.36 -1.50 18.91
N PHE A 237 2.64 -1.23 18.65
CA PHE A 237 3.54 -2.12 17.93
C PHE A 237 4.39 -2.91 18.90
N TYR A 238 4.56 -4.19 18.61
CA TYR A 238 5.38 -5.11 19.39
C TYR A 238 6.30 -5.90 18.48
N LYS A 239 7.37 -6.42 19.06
CA LYS A 239 8.34 -7.24 18.37
C LYS A 239 7.73 -8.60 18.01
N ALA A 240 7.92 -9.01 16.77
CA ALA A 240 7.40 -10.26 16.24
C ALA A 240 8.37 -10.90 15.25
N ILE A 241 8.17 -12.18 14.98
CA ILE A 241 8.88 -12.94 13.96
C ILE A 241 7.92 -13.28 12.83
N VAL A 242 8.35 -13.06 11.59
CA VAL A 242 7.60 -13.48 10.40
C VAL A 242 7.54 -15.01 10.32
N ASN A 243 6.36 -15.60 10.50
CA ASN A 243 6.15 -17.04 10.34
C ASN A 243 5.80 -17.42 8.90
N GLN A 244 4.89 -16.65 8.29
CA GLN A 244 4.50 -16.81 6.89
C GLN A 244 4.34 -15.46 6.20
N LEU A 245 4.70 -15.43 4.93
CA LEU A 245 4.50 -14.29 4.05
C LEU A 245 3.11 -14.36 3.41
N PRO A 246 2.52 -13.21 3.04
CA PRO A 246 1.38 -13.19 2.13
C PRO A 246 1.66 -14.02 0.87
N GLN A 247 0.77 -14.94 0.52
CA GLN A 247 0.90 -15.76 -0.70
C GLN A 247 0.26 -15.09 -1.90
N THR A 248 -0.80 -14.32 -1.66
CA THR A 248 -1.54 -13.55 -2.65
C THR A 248 -1.60 -12.08 -2.27
N HIS A 249 -2.07 -11.25 -3.21
CA HIS A 249 -2.23 -9.81 -3.00
C HIS A 249 -3.31 -9.42 -1.98
N VAL A 250 -4.10 -10.35 -1.43
CA VAL A 250 -5.09 -10.07 -0.38
C VAL A 250 -4.70 -10.62 1.00
N ASP A 251 -3.64 -11.42 1.06
CA ASP A 251 -3.21 -12.05 2.30
C ASP A 251 -2.43 -11.09 3.19
N ASP A 252 -2.47 -11.38 4.48
CA ASP A 252 -1.69 -10.73 5.52
C ASP A 252 -0.40 -11.51 5.82
N TYR A 253 0.53 -10.92 6.58
CA TYR A 253 1.61 -11.68 7.20
C TYR A 253 1.04 -12.51 8.35
N GLU A 254 1.57 -13.72 8.53
CA GLU A 254 1.36 -14.49 9.76
C GLU A 254 2.59 -14.29 10.66
N LEU A 255 2.39 -13.76 11.87
CA LEU A 255 3.44 -13.34 12.79
C LEU A 255 3.36 -14.07 14.13
N LEU A 256 4.52 -14.25 14.76
CA LEU A 256 4.67 -14.76 16.13
C LEU A 256 5.20 -13.62 17.01
N PHE A 257 4.34 -13.07 17.87
CA PHE A 257 4.72 -11.98 18.77
C PHE A 257 5.51 -12.49 19.97
N GLU A 258 6.53 -11.75 20.41
CA GLU A 258 7.26 -12.08 21.64
C GLU A 258 6.34 -11.90 22.85
N ASP A 259 6.12 -12.98 23.61
CA ASP A 259 5.26 -12.99 24.78
C ASP A 259 5.78 -14.01 25.81
N SER A 260 6.36 -13.49 26.88
CA SER A 260 6.94 -14.28 27.98
C SER A 260 5.93 -15.12 28.78
N THR A 261 4.63 -14.92 28.57
CA THR A 261 3.59 -15.74 29.20
C THR A 261 3.46 -17.12 28.57
N TYR A 262 3.98 -17.31 27.34
CA TYR A 262 4.00 -18.59 26.65
C TYR A 262 5.30 -19.37 26.92
N PRO A 263 5.26 -20.72 26.99
CA PRO A 263 6.44 -21.53 27.32
C PRO A 263 7.61 -21.41 26.34
N ASP A 264 7.33 -21.15 25.07
CA ASP A 264 8.30 -20.92 24.00
C ASP A 264 8.66 -19.45 23.80
N GLY A 265 8.04 -18.55 24.59
CA GLY A 265 8.25 -17.11 24.53
C GLY A 265 7.53 -16.41 23.38
N TYR A 266 6.62 -17.10 22.68
CA TYR A 266 5.88 -16.53 21.55
C TYR A 266 4.37 -16.78 21.65
N ALA A 267 3.59 -15.77 21.29
CA ALA A 267 2.15 -15.94 21.10
C ALA A 267 1.84 -16.85 19.90
N PRO A 268 0.62 -17.44 19.84
CA PRO A 268 0.16 -18.16 18.65
C PRO A 268 0.24 -17.30 17.38
N PRO A 269 0.26 -17.92 16.18
CA PRO A 269 0.31 -17.18 14.92
C PRO A 269 -0.87 -16.20 14.78
N LEU A 270 -0.57 -14.93 14.47
CA LEU A 270 -1.56 -13.87 14.27
C LEU A 270 -1.35 -13.19 12.91
N ASN A 271 -2.46 -12.86 12.24
CA ASN A 271 -2.43 -12.19 10.95
C ASN A 271 -2.31 -10.67 11.13
N VAL A 272 -1.36 -10.06 10.43
CA VAL A 272 -1.15 -8.61 10.42
C VAL A 272 -0.94 -8.10 8.99
N PRO A 273 -1.75 -7.13 8.52
CA PRO A 273 -1.60 -6.55 7.19
C PRO A 273 -0.24 -5.91 6.97
N GLN A 274 0.25 -5.94 5.73
CA GLN A 274 1.55 -5.35 5.36
C GLN A 274 1.71 -3.88 5.82
N ARG A 275 0.60 -3.11 5.83
CA ARG A 275 0.58 -1.70 6.29
C ARG A 275 1.10 -1.52 7.72
N TYR A 276 0.94 -2.55 8.56
CA TYR A 276 1.21 -2.49 9.98
C TYR A 276 2.39 -3.35 10.41
N VAL A 277 3.24 -3.73 9.45
CA VAL A 277 4.51 -4.43 9.71
C VAL A 277 5.64 -3.55 9.23
N ILE A 278 6.58 -3.24 10.12
CA ILE A 278 7.72 -2.35 9.84
C ILE A 278 9.03 -2.98 10.30
N ASP A 279 10.13 -2.48 9.73
CA ASP A 279 11.47 -2.92 10.08
C ASP A 279 11.89 -2.46 11.50
N ILE A 280 12.64 -3.30 12.21
CA ILE A 280 13.29 -2.94 13.47
C ILE A 280 14.69 -2.45 13.15
N LYS A 281 14.90 -1.13 13.21
CA LYS A 281 16.26 -0.59 13.29
C LYS A 281 16.80 -0.80 14.69
N ASP A 282 17.25 -2.02 14.97
CA ASP A 282 17.79 -2.35 16.28
C ASP A 282 19.09 -1.57 16.50
N LYS A 283 19.23 -0.93 17.67
CA LYS A 283 20.47 -0.21 18.04
C LYS A 283 21.64 -1.17 18.27
N SER A 284 21.38 -2.48 18.32
CA SER A 284 22.35 -3.54 18.57
C SER A 284 23.17 -3.96 17.34
N GLN A 285 22.82 -3.49 16.13
CA GLN A 285 23.51 -3.83 14.88
C GLN A 285 23.99 -2.61 14.08
N ALA A 286 24.50 -1.58 14.77
CA ALA A 286 25.44 -0.67 14.13
C ALA A 286 26.86 -1.23 14.37
N PRO A 287 27.70 -1.43 13.34
CA PRO A 287 29.11 -1.74 13.52
C PRO A 287 29.86 -0.59 14.21
#